data_AF-A0A660S4Q6-F1
#
_entry.id   AF-A0A660S4Q6-F1
#
_cell.length_a   1.000
_cell.length_b   1.000
_cell.length_c   1.000
_cell.angle_alpha   90.00
_cell.angle_beta   90.00
_cell.angle_gamma   90.00
#
_symmetry.space_group_name_H-M   'P 1'
#
loop_
_entity.id
_entity.type
_entity.pdbx_description
1 polymer ?
#
loop_
_entity_poly.entity_id
_entity_poly.type
_entity_poly.pdbx_seq_one_letter_code
_entity_poly.pdbx_strand_id
1 'polypeptide(L)'
;MSNVQIILNFIDERLKKQHKPDPELLKKHNADPLNKDWQIPEGALWEQSDVVHDILAFLAEQMIELNKEKQKEIKGFLGWLEAQLKIKPDKKGNTGIEALTGKIKLKNYLGDYQKDEGHLIFDELWQILEKNKNKIGANLKSRELFETIKTEYEKSLSKLLPLKEKLRKTDWLIDQIVYKLYGLTEEEIKIVEESKK
;
A
#
# COMPACT_ATOMS: atom_id res chain seq x y z
N MET A 1 -23.53 -12.15 -1.52
CA MET A 1 -22.09 -12.32 -1.77
C MET A 1 -21.40 -10.99 -1.50
N SER A 2 -20.23 -10.97 -0.85
CA SER A 2 -19.43 -9.75 -0.72
C SER A 2 -18.85 -9.36 -2.08
N ASN A 3 -18.55 -8.07 -2.30
CA ASN A 3 -17.93 -7.59 -3.56
C ASN A 3 -16.62 -8.33 -3.86
N VAL A 4 -15.88 -8.71 -2.82
CA VAL A 4 -14.64 -9.49 -2.93
C VAL A 4 -14.91 -10.89 -3.51
N GLN A 5 -15.92 -11.60 -3.01
CA GLN A 5 -16.25 -12.93 -3.52
C GLN A 5 -16.66 -12.89 -4.99
N ILE A 6 -17.35 -11.82 -5.41
CA ILE A 6 -17.73 -11.63 -6.81
C ILE A 6 -16.49 -11.52 -7.69
N ILE A 7 -15.49 -10.73 -7.26
CA ILE A 7 -14.22 -10.59 -8.00
C ILE A 7 -13.49 -11.94 -8.06
N LEU A 8 -13.34 -12.63 -6.93
CA LEU A 8 -12.63 -13.92 -6.92
C LEU A 8 -13.30 -14.98 -7.79
N ASN A 9 -14.64 -15.06 -7.76
CA ASN A 9 -15.39 -15.95 -8.65
C ASN A 9 -15.20 -15.54 -10.12
N PHE A 10 -15.19 -14.24 -10.42
CA PHE A 10 -14.92 -13.76 -11.78
C PHE A 10 -13.52 -14.20 -12.26
N ILE A 11 -12.50 -14.10 -11.41
CA ILE A 11 -11.15 -14.55 -11.74
C ILE A 11 -11.14 -16.06 -12.01
N ASP A 12 -11.77 -16.87 -11.15
CA ASP A 12 -11.87 -18.32 -11.36
C ASP A 12 -12.55 -18.66 -12.69
N GLU A 13 -13.61 -17.93 -13.06
CA GLU A 13 -14.29 -18.13 -14.33
C GLU A 13 -13.40 -17.79 -15.53
N ARG A 14 -12.52 -16.77 -15.43
CA ARG A 14 -11.58 -16.41 -16.49
C ARG A 14 -10.45 -17.42 -16.65
N LEU A 15 -10.01 -18.07 -15.57
CA LEU A 15 -8.96 -19.08 -15.62
C LEU A 15 -9.43 -20.43 -16.17
N LYS A 16 -10.74 -20.66 -16.30
CA LYS A 16 -11.28 -21.88 -16.92
C LYS A 16 -11.19 -21.84 -18.44
N LYS A 17 -10.86 -22.99 -19.05
CA LYS A 17 -10.89 -23.20 -20.51
C LYS A 17 -12.31 -23.36 -21.04
N GLN A 18 -13.09 -22.28 -20.96
CA GLN A 18 -14.50 -22.26 -21.32
C GLN A 18 -14.87 -21.10 -22.26
N HIS A 19 -13.92 -20.22 -22.56
CA HIS A 19 -14.14 -19.04 -23.38
C HIS A 19 -13.76 -19.30 -24.82
N LYS A 20 -14.45 -18.66 -25.76
CA LYS A 20 -14.09 -18.70 -27.18
C LYS A 20 -13.12 -17.56 -27.47
N PRO A 21 -11.87 -17.84 -27.89
CA PRO A 21 -10.94 -16.78 -28.31
C PRO A 21 -11.51 -15.97 -29.47
N ASP A 22 -11.16 -14.69 -29.52
CA ASP A 22 -11.46 -13.87 -30.69
C ASP A 22 -10.72 -14.45 -31.93
N PRO A 23 -11.41 -14.71 -33.05
CA PRO A 23 -10.79 -15.34 -34.22
C PRO A 23 -9.65 -14.54 -34.84
N GLU A 24 -9.67 -13.20 -34.76
CA GLU A 24 -8.59 -12.36 -35.28
C GLU A 24 -7.37 -12.41 -34.37
N LEU A 25 -7.58 -12.35 -33.05
CA LEU A 25 -6.49 -12.49 -32.07
C LEU A 25 -5.86 -13.88 -32.13
N LEU A 26 -6.67 -14.92 -32.31
CA LEU A 26 -6.20 -16.29 -32.49
C LEU A 26 -5.30 -16.42 -33.71
N LYS A 27 -5.70 -15.85 -34.85
CA LYS A 27 -4.89 -15.84 -36.08
C LYS A 27 -3.57 -15.11 -35.88
N LYS A 28 -3.60 -13.94 -35.22
CA LYS A 28 -2.38 -13.16 -34.90
C LYS A 28 -1.44 -13.94 -33.99
N HIS A 29 -1.97 -14.54 -32.93
CA HIS A 29 -1.22 -15.36 -31.99
C HIS A 29 -0.53 -16.54 -32.68
N ASN A 30 -1.28 -17.31 -33.47
CA ASN A 30 -0.77 -18.50 -34.16
C ASN A 30 0.23 -18.14 -35.28
N ALA A 31 0.13 -16.95 -35.87
CA ALA A 31 1.06 -16.44 -36.88
C ALA A 31 2.39 -15.94 -36.29
N ASP A 32 2.46 -15.65 -34.98
CA ASP A 32 3.69 -15.19 -34.33
C ASP A 32 4.75 -16.32 -34.30
N PRO A 33 5.96 -16.11 -34.85
CA PRO A 33 7.04 -17.09 -34.79
C PRO A 33 7.43 -17.53 -33.37
N LEU A 34 7.16 -16.72 -32.34
CA LEU A 34 7.42 -17.04 -30.94
C LEU A 34 6.44 -18.11 -30.40
N ASN A 35 5.27 -18.26 -31.01
CA ASN A 35 4.21 -19.17 -30.55
C ASN A 35 4.19 -20.50 -31.33
N LYS A 36 5.25 -20.83 -32.06
CA LYS A 36 5.31 -22.05 -32.90
C LYS A 36 5.03 -23.33 -32.12
N ASP A 37 5.52 -23.41 -30.88
CA ASP A 37 5.33 -24.58 -30.03
C ASP A 37 3.96 -24.57 -29.32
N TRP A 38 3.29 -23.41 -29.26
CA TRP A 38 2.08 -23.18 -28.47
C TRP A 38 0.91 -22.71 -29.36
N GLN A 39 0.57 -23.49 -30.38
CA GLN A 39 -0.55 -23.18 -31.26
C GLN A 39 -1.90 -23.46 -30.58
N ILE A 40 -2.86 -22.54 -30.73
CA ILE A 40 -4.22 -22.72 -30.20
C ILE A 40 -5.12 -23.22 -31.33
N PRO A 41 -5.79 -24.39 -31.20
CA PRO A 41 -6.66 -24.91 -32.26
C PRO A 41 -7.88 -24.01 -32.50
N GLU A 42 -8.28 -23.87 -33.77
CA GLU A 42 -9.47 -23.11 -34.14
C GLU A 42 -10.73 -23.75 -33.54
N GLY A 43 -11.55 -22.93 -32.86
CA GLY A 43 -12.76 -23.39 -32.18
C GLY A 43 -12.53 -24.05 -30.81
N ALA A 44 -11.28 -24.17 -30.35
CA ALA A 44 -11.00 -24.62 -28.99
C ALA A 44 -11.48 -23.60 -27.95
N LEU A 45 -11.96 -24.10 -26.82
CA LEU A 45 -12.18 -23.26 -25.64
C LEU A 45 -10.85 -22.98 -24.96
N TRP A 46 -10.68 -21.75 -24.49
CA TRP A 46 -9.46 -21.29 -23.85
C TRP A 46 -9.77 -20.51 -22.57
N GLU A 47 -8.71 -20.29 -21.78
CA GLU A 47 -8.73 -19.39 -20.63
C GLU A 47 -8.53 -17.94 -21.07
N GLN A 48 -8.83 -17.01 -20.17
CA GLN A 48 -8.64 -15.57 -20.34
C GLN A 48 -7.70 -15.04 -19.25
N SER A 49 -6.52 -15.67 -19.14
CA SER A 49 -5.49 -15.29 -18.16
C SER A 49 -4.93 -13.88 -18.42
N ASP A 50 -4.92 -13.44 -19.68
CA ASP A 50 -4.64 -12.06 -20.09
C ASP A 50 -5.51 -11.04 -19.34
N VAL A 51 -6.82 -11.30 -19.25
CA VAL A 51 -7.76 -10.44 -18.50
C VAL A 51 -7.39 -10.38 -17.00
N VAL A 52 -6.90 -11.49 -16.43
CA VAL A 52 -6.47 -11.54 -15.04
C VAL A 52 -5.18 -10.73 -14.84
N HIS A 53 -4.24 -10.82 -15.78
CA HIS A 53 -3.02 -10.01 -15.77
C HIS A 53 -3.31 -8.50 -15.93
N ASP A 54 -4.27 -8.12 -16.76
CA ASP A 54 -4.72 -6.73 -16.88
C ASP A 54 -5.32 -6.21 -15.57
N ILE A 55 -6.10 -7.04 -14.87
CA ILE A 55 -6.62 -6.69 -13.53
C ILE A 55 -5.47 -6.53 -12.53
N LEU A 56 -4.47 -7.42 -12.54
CA LEU A 56 -3.29 -7.27 -11.68
C LEU A 56 -2.53 -5.98 -11.98
N ALA A 57 -2.34 -5.65 -13.26
CA ALA A 57 -1.70 -4.40 -13.68
C ALA A 57 -2.48 -3.20 -13.16
N PHE A 58 -3.81 -3.19 -13.33
CA PHE A 58 -4.68 -2.15 -12.80
C PHE A 58 -4.57 -2.03 -11.27
N LEU A 59 -4.60 -3.14 -10.52
CA LEU A 59 -4.45 -3.11 -9.06
C LEU A 59 -3.08 -2.59 -8.62
N ALA A 60 -2.01 -2.95 -9.34
CA ALA A 60 -0.67 -2.43 -9.09
C ALA A 60 -0.59 -0.92 -9.34
N GLU A 61 -1.23 -0.41 -10.39
CA GLU A 61 -1.36 1.03 -10.63
C GLU A 61 -2.12 1.72 -9.48
N GLN A 62 -3.23 1.14 -9.02
CA GLN A 62 -3.96 1.68 -7.86
C GLN A 62 -3.09 1.71 -6.60
N MET A 63 -2.26 0.70 -6.36
CA MET A 63 -1.30 0.69 -5.24
C MET A 63 -0.29 1.83 -5.34
N ILE A 64 0.22 2.12 -6.54
CA ILE A 64 1.14 3.23 -6.78
C ILE A 64 0.48 4.57 -6.44
N GLU A 65 -0.74 4.80 -6.92
CA GLU A 65 -1.47 6.05 -6.66
C GLU A 65 -1.82 6.22 -5.17
N LEU A 66 -2.33 5.17 -4.52
CA LEU A 66 -2.60 5.18 -3.08
C LEU A 66 -1.33 5.46 -2.27
N ASN A 67 -0.19 4.89 -2.66
CA ASN A 67 1.08 5.15 -1.99
C ASN A 67 1.57 6.59 -2.25
N LYS A 68 1.40 7.15 -3.45
CA LYS A 68 1.70 8.56 -3.73
C LYS A 68 0.89 9.50 -2.84
N GLU A 69 -0.43 9.27 -2.73
CA GLU A 69 -1.31 10.04 -1.84
C GLU A 69 -0.88 9.93 -0.38
N LYS A 70 -0.62 8.70 0.09
CA LYS A 70 -0.13 8.44 1.45
C LYS A 70 1.16 9.21 1.73
N GLN A 71 2.15 9.13 0.84
CA GLN A 71 3.44 9.82 0.98
C GLN A 71 3.28 11.34 0.93
N LYS A 72 2.36 11.86 0.11
CA LYS A 72 2.07 13.30 0.03
C LYS A 72 1.53 13.82 1.35
N GLU A 73 0.56 13.14 1.96
CA GLU A 73 -0.03 13.54 3.24
C GLU A 73 0.99 13.42 4.39
N ILE A 74 1.78 12.34 4.45
CA ILE A 74 2.86 12.19 5.45
C ILE A 74 3.88 13.32 5.33
N LYS A 75 4.38 13.60 4.12
CA LYS A 75 5.35 14.70 3.89
C LYS A 75 4.74 16.05 4.27
N GLY A 76 3.47 16.27 3.95
CA GLY A 76 2.73 17.49 4.30
C GLY A 76 2.65 17.70 5.81
N PHE A 77 2.21 16.69 6.55
CA PHE A 77 2.12 16.75 8.01
C PHE A 77 3.50 16.95 8.66
N LEU A 78 4.50 16.16 8.27
CA LEU A 78 5.84 16.25 8.86
C LEU A 78 6.52 17.60 8.57
N GLY A 79 6.41 18.11 7.34
CA GLY A 79 6.93 19.43 6.98
C GLY A 79 6.22 20.56 7.72
N TRP A 80 4.90 20.46 7.88
CA TRP A 80 4.14 21.39 8.71
C TRP A 80 4.58 21.34 10.18
N LEU A 81 4.76 20.14 10.73
CA LEU A 81 5.20 19.94 12.12
C LEU A 81 6.59 20.54 12.36
N GLU A 82 7.53 20.34 11.42
CA GLU A 82 8.87 20.96 11.47
C GLU A 82 8.79 22.49 11.55
N ALA A 83 7.92 23.10 10.74
CA ALA A 83 7.71 24.55 10.72
C ALA A 83 7.13 25.07 12.05
N GLN A 84 6.17 24.35 12.64
CA GLN A 84 5.60 24.71 13.94
C GLN A 84 6.63 24.64 15.08
N LEU A 85 7.49 23.62 15.05
CA LEU A 85 8.44 23.35 16.14
C LEU A 85 9.70 24.21 16.08
N LYS A 86 10.02 24.81 14.92
CA LYS A 86 11.25 25.61 14.72
C LYS A 86 12.49 24.83 15.17
N ILE A 87 12.66 23.62 14.65
CA ILE A 87 13.72 22.68 15.08
C ILE A 87 15.09 23.23 14.70
N LYS A 88 15.98 23.31 15.68
CA LYS A 88 17.38 23.72 15.51
C LYS A 88 18.21 22.56 14.92
N PRO A 89 19.19 22.84 14.05
CA PRO A 89 20.08 21.83 13.53
C PRO A 89 20.87 21.10 14.63
N ASP A 90 21.24 19.84 14.39
CA ASP A 90 22.14 19.12 15.29
C ASP A 90 23.63 19.42 15.02
N LYS A 91 24.52 18.86 15.85
CA LYS A 91 25.98 19.02 15.70
C LYS A 91 26.55 18.45 14.39
N LYS A 92 25.77 17.61 13.69
CA LYS A 92 26.15 16.97 12.42
C LYS A 92 25.56 17.69 11.21
N GLY A 93 24.83 18.79 11.42
CA GLY A 93 24.18 19.56 10.36
C GLY A 93 22.81 19.02 9.92
N ASN A 94 22.25 18.01 10.60
CA ASN A 94 20.90 17.52 10.29
C ASN A 94 19.87 18.58 10.70
N THR A 95 18.83 18.75 9.88
CA THR A 95 17.74 19.73 10.08
C THR A 95 16.39 19.04 10.24
N GLY A 96 15.38 19.78 10.70
CA GLY A 96 14.02 19.25 10.84
C GLY A 96 13.93 18.03 11.77
N ILE A 97 13.03 17.10 11.45
CA ILE A 97 12.84 15.85 12.19
C ILE A 97 14.11 14.99 12.18
N GLU A 98 14.97 15.11 11.15
CA GLU A 98 16.22 14.35 11.08
C GLU A 98 17.20 14.70 12.22
N ALA A 99 17.05 15.88 12.81
CA ALA A 99 17.83 16.35 13.95
C ALA A 99 17.32 15.79 15.30
N LEU A 100 16.13 15.18 15.34
CA LEU A 100 15.48 14.72 16.57
C LEU A 100 15.86 13.27 16.93
N THR A 101 15.97 13.00 18.23
CA THR A 101 15.97 11.63 18.75
C THR A 101 14.55 11.05 18.61
N GLY A 102 14.42 9.79 18.18
CA GLY A 102 13.11 9.18 17.92
C GLY A 102 12.54 9.47 16.54
N LYS A 103 13.33 10.07 15.63
CA LYS A 103 12.94 10.39 14.25
C LYS A 103 12.33 9.24 13.45
N ILE A 104 12.80 8.00 13.67
CA ILE A 104 12.24 6.82 12.98
C ILE A 104 10.77 6.64 13.35
N LYS A 105 10.43 6.74 14.65
CA LYS A 105 9.03 6.65 15.13
C LYS A 105 8.18 7.82 14.61
N LEU A 106 8.71 9.04 14.61
CA LEU A 106 7.99 10.20 14.07
C LEU A 106 7.71 10.06 12.57
N LYS A 107 8.68 9.56 11.79
CA LYS A 107 8.51 9.35 10.35
C LYS A 107 7.58 8.18 10.04
N ASN A 108 7.55 7.17 10.90
CA ASN A 108 6.67 6.01 10.80
C ASN A 108 5.40 6.16 11.67
N TYR A 109 4.90 7.38 11.89
CA TYR A 109 3.77 7.58 12.81
C TYR A 109 2.47 6.89 12.36
N LEU A 110 2.30 6.61 11.07
CA LEU A 110 1.15 5.85 10.56
C LEU A 110 1.27 4.35 10.83
N GLY A 111 2.49 3.86 11.10
CA GLY A 111 2.83 2.45 11.13
C GLY A 111 2.82 1.79 9.74
N ASP A 112 3.02 0.48 9.76
CA ASP A 112 3.15 -0.38 8.58
C ASP A 112 2.01 -1.41 8.53
N TYR A 113 1.20 -1.38 7.46
CA TYR A 113 0.10 -2.34 7.31
C TYR A 113 0.59 -3.76 6.99
N GLN A 114 1.79 -3.91 6.43
CA GLN A 114 2.36 -5.23 6.10
C GLN A 114 2.87 -5.95 7.35
N LYS A 115 3.08 -5.22 8.45
CA LYS A 115 3.59 -5.75 9.72
C LYS A 115 2.57 -5.67 10.86
N ASP A 116 1.31 -5.40 10.53
CA ASP A 116 0.24 -5.14 11.50
C ASP A 116 0.61 -4.07 12.56
N GLU A 117 1.46 -3.12 12.18
CA GLU A 117 1.95 -2.08 13.08
C GLU A 117 0.94 -0.92 13.08
N GLY A 118 0.36 -0.63 14.24
CA GLY A 118 -0.57 0.48 14.45
C GLY A 118 0.07 1.86 14.25
N HIS A 119 -0.76 2.90 14.24
CA HIS A 119 -0.25 4.27 14.26
C HIS A 119 0.28 4.61 15.66
N LEU A 120 1.27 5.51 15.71
CA LEU A 120 1.80 6.07 16.94
C LEU A 120 0.68 6.82 17.67
N ILE A 121 0.43 6.54 18.94
CA ILE A 121 -0.57 7.33 19.67
C ILE A 121 -0.05 8.75 19.91
N PHE A 122 -0.95 9.72 19.98
CA PHE A 122 -0.56 11.14 20.09
C PHE A 122 0.33 11.41 21.31
N ASP A 123 0.04 10.80 22.45
CA ASP A 123 0.83 10.99 23.68
C ASP A 123 2.28 10.52 23.51
N GLU A 124 2.52 9.44 22.76
CA GLU A 124 3.88 8.98 22.45
C GLU A 124 4.60 9.92 21.49
N LEU A 125 3.88 10.44 20.48
CA LEU A 125 4.40 11.49 19.60
C LEU A 125 4.83 12.71 20.44
N TRP A 126 3.96 13.16 21.35
CA TRP A 126 4.20 14.30 22.21
C TRP A 126 5.40 14.08 23.13
N GLN A 127 5.51 12.91 23.75
CA GLN A 127 6.68 12.55 24.58
C GLN A 127 7.99 12.59 23.78
N ILE A 128 7.99 12.21 22.50
CA ILE A 128 9.18 12.36 21.65
C ILE A 128 9.53 13.84 21.47
N LEU A 129 8.55 14.72 21.26
CA LEU A 129 8.78 16.16 21.16
C LEU A 129 9.34 16.73 22.47
N GLU A 130 8.78 16.36 23.61
CA GLU A 130 9.24 16.81 24.94
C GLU A 130 10.68 16.37 25.25
N LYS A 131 11.06 15.15 24.88
CA LYS A 131 12.44 14.65 24.99
C LYS A 131 13.42 15.49 24.16
N ASN A 132 12.94 16.11 23.09
CA ASN A 132 13.73 16.96 22.20
C ASN A 132 13.57 18.46 22.47
N LYS A 133 12.96 18.88 23.58
CA LYS A 133 12.67 20.30 23.90
C LYS A 133 13.85 21.26 23.73
N ASN A 134 15.08 20.83 24.01
CA ASN A 134 16.28 21.68 23.88
C ASN A 134 16.61 22.03 22.42
N LYS A 135 16.14 21.23 21.46
CA LYS A 135 16.29 21.45 20.02
C LYS A 135 15.09 22.16 19.40
N ILE A 136 13.98 22.26 20.13
CA ILE A 136 12.73 22.85 19.64
C ILE A 136 12.70 24.32 20.07
N GLY A 137 12.50 25.23 19.11
CA GLY A 137 12.39 26.66 19.38
C GLY A 137 11.00 27.08 19.86
N ALA A 138 9.98 26.25 19.63
CA ALA A 138 8.61 26.51 20.05
C ALA A 138 8.38 26.22 21.55
N ASN A 139 7.41 26.92 22.16
CA ASN A 139 7.05 26.70 23.55
C ASN A 139 6.15 25.46 23.71
N LEU A 140 6.76 24.31 23.99
CA LEU A 140 6.04 23.06 24.24
C LEU A 140 5.14 23.08 25.50
N LYS A 141 5.26 24.05 26.40
CA LYS A 141 4.31 24.20 27.52
C LYS A 141 3.03 24.96 27.12
N SER A 142 2.98 25.49 25.89
CA SER A 142 1.80 26.19 25.39
C SER A 142 0.68 25.20 25.09
N ARG A 143 -0.47 25.41 25.75
CA ARG A 143 -1.70 24.67 25.45
C ARG A 143 -2.13 24.87 23.99
N GLU A 144 -1.98 26.07 23.46
CA GLU A 144 -2.33 26.39 22.07
C GLU A 144 -1.52 25.55 21.08
N LEU A 145 -0.21 25.40 21.32
CA LEU A 145 0.66 24.59 20.47
C LEU A 145 0.29 23.11 20.55
N PHE A 146 0.02 22.62 21.77
CA PHE A 146 -0.40 21.24 22.00
C PHE A 146 -1.67 20.91 21.22
N GLU A 147 -2.72 21.72 21.37
CA GLU A 147 -4.01 21.51 20.67
C GLU A 147 -3.87 21.65 19.15
N THR A 148 -3.05 22.59 18.69
CA THR A 148 -2.78 22.78 17.25
C THR A 148 -2.12 21.55 16.64
N ILE A 149 -1.07 21.02 17.29
CA ILE A 149 -0.37 19.81 16.83
C ILE A 149 -1.28 18.59 16.91
N LYS A 150 -2.07 18.45 17.99
CA LYS A 150 -3.03 17.36 18.15
C LYS A 150 -4.08 17.36 17.05
N THR A 151 -4.68 18.52 16.76
CA THR A 151 -5.71 18.67 15.74
C THR A 151 -5.20 18.33 14.35
N GLU A 152 -4.02 18.85 13.97
CA GLU A 152 -3.45 18.55 12.65
C GLU A 152 -2.98 17.09 12.55
N TYR A 153 -2.52 16.49 13.67
CA TYR A 153 -2.21 15.07 13.75
C TYR A 153 -3.44 14.19 13.48
N GLU A 154 -4.54 14.44 14.19
CA GLU A 154 -5.80 13.71 14.03
C GLU A 154 -6.36 13.87 12.61
N LYS A 155 -6.27 15.06 12.04
CA LYS A 155 -6.67 15.35 10.65
C LYS A 155 -5.79 14.65 9.61
N SER A 156 -4.49 14.51 9.89
CA SER A 156 -3.61 13.72 9.03
C SER A 156 -4.01 12.24 9.09
N LEU A 157 -4.22 11.70 10.29
CA LEU A 157 -4.67 10.32 10.48
C LEU A 157 -6.04 10.04 9.86
N SER A 158 -6.99 10.98 9.93
CA SER A 158 -8.32 10.79 9.33
C SER A 158 -8.27 10.60 7.82
N LYS A 159 -7.23 11.11 7.15
CA LYS A 159 -6.97 10.84 5.73
C LYS A 159 -6.15 9.57 5.52
N LEU A 160 -5.13 9.36 6.35
CA LEU A 160 -4.17 8.27 6.17
C LEU A 160 -4.69 6.89 6.55
N LEU A 161 -5.54 6.78 7.58
CA LEU A 161 -6.09 5.49 8.01
C LEU A 161 -6.96 4.83 6.93
N PRO A 162 -7.87 5.56 6.23
CA PRO A 162 -8.56 5.01 5.07
C PRO A 162 -7.62 4.58 3.95
N LEU A 163 -6.56 5.34 3.67
CA LEU A 163 -5.57 4.98 2.63
C LEU A 163 -4.79 3.72 3.01
N LYS A 164 -4.37 3.61 4.27
CA LYS A 164 -3.69 2.43 4.82
C LYS A 164 -4.56 1.19 4.68
N GLU A 165 -5.85 1.29 4.99
CA GLU A 165 -6.78 0.17 4.87
C GLU A 165 -7.05 -0.20 3.40
N LYS A 166 -7.13 0.77 2.48
CA LYS A 166 -7.22 0.49 1.05
C LYS A 166 -6.00 -0.26 0.55
N LEU A 167 -4.79 0.20 0.91
CA LEU A 167 -3.54 -0.50 0.56
C LEU A 167 -3.55 -1.95 1.05
N ARG A 168 -3.90 -2.17 2.33
CA ARG A 168 -3.99 -3.51 2.91
C ARG A 168 -4.97 -4.42 2.15
N LYS A 169 -6.14 -3.91 1.79
CA LYS A 169 -7.16 -4.68 1.03
C LYS A 169 -6.71 -4.99 -0.40
N THR A 170 -6.07 -4.03 -1.06
CA THR A 170 -5.58 -4.22 -2.43
C THR A 170 -4.42 -5.20 -2.48
N ASP A 171 -3.48 -5.11 -1.54
CA ASP A 171 -2.36 -6.06 -1.38
C ASP A 171 -2.88 -7.49 -1.16
N TRP A 172 -3.82 -7.67 -0.23
CA TRP A 172 -4.47 -8.95 0.00
C TRP A 172 -5.22 -9.46 -1.25
N LEU A 173 -5.92 -8.60 -1.99
CA LEU A 173 -6.61 -9.01 -3.22
C LEU A 173 -5.62 -9.46 -4.30
N ILE A 174 -4.51 -8.75 -4.46
CA ILE A 174 -3.43 -9.12 -5.38
C ILE A 174 -2.89 -10.51 -5.00
N ASP A 175 -2.60 -10.75 -3.73
CA ASP A 175 -2.14 -12.06 -3.25
C ASP A 175 -3.12 -13.18 -3.61
N GLN A 176 -4.42 -12.99 -3.35
CA GLN A 176 -5.43 -14.00 -3.68
C GLN A 176 -5.52 -14.28 -5.18
N ILE A 177 -5.39 -13.25 -6.03
CA ILE A 177 -5.38 -13.42 -7.49
C ILE A 177 -4.12 -14.17 -7.93
N VAL A 178 -2.96 -13.84 -7.34
CA VAL A 178 -1.69 -14.51 -7.62
C VAL A 178 -1.75 -15.98 -7.22
N TYR A 179 -2.30 -16.31 -6.04
CA TYR A 179 -2.48 -17.70 -5.62
C TYR A 179 -3.32 -18.50 -6.61
N LYS A 180 -4.40 -17.91 -7.13
CA LYS A 180 -5.25 -18.53 -8.15
C LYS A 180 -4.53 -18.72 -9.49
N LEU A 181 -3.73 -17.75 -9.93
CA LEU A 181 -2.93 -17.85 -11.14
C LEU A 181 -1.92 -19.00 -11.09
N TYR A 182 -1.32 -19.22 -9.92
CA TYR A 182 -0.38 -20.32 -9.71
C TYR A 182 -1.07 -21.64 -9.29
N GLY A 183 -2.39 -21.64 -9.15
CA GLY A 183 -3.17 -22.83 -8.79
C GLY A 183 -2.87 -23.37 -7.39
N LEU A 184 -2.50 -22.50 -6.43
CA LEU A 184 -2.16 -22.94 -5.07
C LEU A 184 -3.38 -23.54 -4.35
N THR A 185 -3.10 -24.60 -3.60
CA THR A 185 -4.01 -25.22 -2.63
C THR A 185 -4.15 -24.37 -1.36
N GLU A 186 -5.18 -24.64 -0.55
CA GLU A 186 -5.36 -23.95 0.73
C GLU A 186 -4.17 -24.18 1.68
N GLU A 187 -3.56 -25.37 1.63
CA GLU A 187 -2.36 -25.70 2.37
C GLU A 187 -1.15 -24.86 1.93
N GLU A 188 -0.92 -24.72 0.62
CA GLU A 188 0.17 -23.90 0.07
C GLU A 188 -0.03 -22.42 0.39
N ILE A 189 -1.26 -21.91 0.26
CA ILE A 189 -1.59 -20.52 0.63
C ILE A 189 -1.26 -20.28 2.10
N LYS A 190 -1.68 -21.20 2.98
CA LYS A 190 -1.42 -21.08 4.42
C LYS A 190 0.07 -21.02 4.74
N ILE A 191 0.89 -21.85 4.07
CA ILE A 191 2.36 -21.82 4.25
C ILE A 191 2.92 -20.45 3.84
N VAL A 192 2.46 -19.88 2.73
CA VAL A 192 2.91 -18.55 2.28
C VAL A 192 2.47 -17.47 3.26
N GLU A 193 1.21 -17.47 3.72
CA GLU A 193 0.70 -16.48 4.66
C GLU A 193 1.37 -16.57 6.05
N GLU A 194 1.73 -17.77 6.51
CA GLU A 194 2.51 -17.96 7.73
C GLU A 194 3.92 -17.38 7.61
N SER A 195 4.55 -17.47 6.43
CA SER A 195 5.87 -16.88 6.19
C SER A 195 5.89 -15.34 6.13
N LYS A 196 4.73 -14.71 5.95
CA LYS A 196 4.58 -13.25 5.89
C LYS A 196 4.42 -12.60 7.27
N LYS A 197 4.16 -13.37 8.32
CA LYS A 197 4.00 -12.90 9.71
C LYS A 197 5.35 -12.80 10.43
#